data_AF-A0A8E2JMX7-F1
#
_entry.id   AF-A0A8E2JMX7-F1
#
_cell.length_a   1.000
_cell.length_b   1.000
_cell.length_c   1.000
_cell.angle_alpha   90.00
_cell.angle_beta   90.00
_cell.angle_gamma   90.00
#
_symmetry.space_group_name_H-M   'P 1'
#
loop_
_entity.id
_entity.type
_entity.pdbx_description
1 polymer ?
#
loop_
_entity_poly.entity_id
_entity_poly.type
_entity_poly.pdbx_seq_one_letter_code
_entity_poly.pdbx_strand_id
1 'polypeptide(L)'
;MSSSRKISMTEKEQLIHALRSHRVNTLVELRRIEKAFAVLGSPDVTEPMTAAWSYYVNSHSLLTELRALTKNYPFSSECLEEAKRRVYSDPESNRSWNFCWLVLTKIQNDQLVPYYAHMQASQPAMWGNRIPSAEGVAQLSSAFVSEWNWALGQMLRHWDQPPSR
;
A
#
# COMPACT_ATOMS: atom_id res chain seq x y z
N MET A 1 -7.32 -18.57 -25.45
CA MET A 1 -6.70 -19.61 -24.60
C MET A 1 -5.30 -19.13 -24.24
N SER A 2 -5.11 -18.58 -23.03
CA SER A 2 -3.79 -18.07 -22.61
C SER A 2 -2.96 -19.24 -22.11
N SER A 3 -1.87 -19.56 -22.82
CA SER A 3 -0.91 -20.58 -22.43
C SER A 3 -0.32 -20.20 -21.07
N SER A 4 -0.65 -20.98 -20.02
CA SER A 4 -0.08 -20.79 -18.69
C SER A 4 1.38 -21.21 -18.75
N ARG A 5 2.28 -20.24 -18.92
CA ARG A 5 3.72 -20.47 -18.99
C ARG A 5 4.15 -21.06 -17.65
N LYS A 6 4.52 -22.35 -17.64
CA LYS A 6 5.06 -23.00 -16.44
C LYS A 6 6.41 -22.36 -16.12
N ILE A 7 6.51 -21.76 -14.93
CA ILE A 7 7.75 -21.17 -14.43
C ILE A 7 8.73 -22.32 -14.15
N SER A 8 9.93 -22.21 -14.70
CA SER A 8 11.00 -23.18 -14.44
C SER A 8 11.54 -23.05 -13.01
N MET A 9 12.19 -24.10 -12.50
CA MET A 9 12.83 -24.07 -11.17
C MET A 9 13.90 -22.97 -11.08
N THR A 10 14.66 -22.76 -12.15
CA THR A 10 15.68 -21.71 -12.21
C THR A 10 15.06 -20.31 -12.15
N GLU A 11 13.97 -20.06 -12.88
CA GLU A 11 13.25 -18.78 -12.79
C GLU A 11 12.68 -18.56 -11.38
N LYS A 12 12.14 -19.61 -10.75
CA LYS A 12 11.65 -19.54 -9.37
C LYS A 12 12.76 -19.12 -8.39
N GLU A 13 13.93 -19.74 -8.47
CA GLU A 13 15.08 -19.40 -7.61
C GLU A 13 15.56 -17.96 -7.84
N GLN A 14 15.60 -17.51 -9.10
CA GLN A 14 15.94 -16.12 -9.44
C GLN A 14 14.96 -15.11 -8.84
N LEU A 15 13.65 -15.41 -8.91
CA LEU A 15 12.62 -14.57 -8.31
C LEU A 15 12.74 -14.53 -6.78
N ILE A 16 12.96 -15.67 -6.12
CA ILE A 16 13.19 -15.72 -4.67
C ILE A 16 14.42 -14.88 -4.30
N HIS A 17 15.52 -15.01 -5.04
CA HIS A 17 16.72 -14.21 -4.80
C HIS A 17 16.46 -12.70 -5.01
N ALA A 18 15.69 -12.33 -6.03
CA ALA A 18 15.32 -10.93 -6.29
C ALA A 18 14.47 -10.32 -5.15
N LEU A 19 13.55 -11.09 -4.57
CA LEU A 19 12.75 -10.68 -3.41
C LEU A 19 13.63 -10.49 -2.16
N ARG A 20 14.49 -11.47 -1.86
CA ARG A 20 15.37 -11.45 -0.67
C ARG A 20 16.44 -10.36 -0.74
N SER A 21 16.88 -10.00 -1.94
CA SER A 21 17.82 -8.91 -2.16
C SER A 21 17.17 -7.53 -2.24
N HIS A 22 15.84 -7.45 -2.06
CA HIS A 22 15.06 -6.21 -2.13
C HIS A 22 15.24 -5.41 -3.44
N ARG A 23 15.70 -6.07 -4.52
CA ARG A 23 15.85 -5.45 -5.84
C ARG A 23 14.50 -5.13 -6.47
N VAL A 24 13.46 -5.86 -6.06
CA VAL A 24 12.09 -5.64 -6.47
C VAL A 24 11.38 -4.88 -5.36
N ASN A 25 11.06 -3.61 -5.61
CA ASN A 25 10.52 -2.70 -4.60
C ASN A 25 9.36 -1.83 -5.11
N THR A 26 8.72 -2.24 -6.22
CA THR A 26 7.49 -1.62 -6.73
C THR A 26 6.30 -2.54 -6.53
N LEU A 27 5.12 -1.95 -6.31
CA LEU A 27 3.88 -2.72 -6.14
C LEU A 27 3.60 -3.62 -7.35
N VAL A 28 3.82 -3.10 -8.57
CA VAL A 28 3.54 -3.81 -9.81
C VAL A 28 4.40 -5.06 -9.96
N GLU A 29 5.70 -4.96 -9.68
CA GLU A 29 6.61 -6.10 -9.81
C GLU A 29 6.36 -7.15 -8.72
N LEU A 30 6.12 -6.71 -7.47
CA LEU A 30 5.73 -7.63 -6.40
C LEU A 30 4.44 -8.37 -6.75
N ARG A 31 3.41 -7.67 -7.26
CA ARG A 31 2.17 -8.33 -7.74
C ARG A 31 2.41 -9.29 -8.89
N ARG A 32 3.31 -8.97 -9.82
CA ARG A 32 3.69 -9.87 -10.92
C ARG A 32 4.27 -11.17 -10.39
N ILE A 33 5.20 -11.08 -9.42
CA ILE A 33 5.82 -12.26 -8.80
C ILE A 33 4.79 -13.04 -7.99
N GLU A 34 3.85 -12.37 -7.32
CA GLU A 34 2.77 -13.02 -6.57
C GLU A 34 1.90 -13.90 -7.45
N LYS A 35 1.41 -13.33 -8.55
CA LYS A 35 0.59 -14.08 -9.52
C LYS A 35 1.37 -15.26 -10.11
N ALA A 36 2.67 -15.08 -10.33
CA ALA A 36 3.57 -16.13 -10.81
C ALA A 36 3.70 -17.29 -9.79
N PHE A 37 3.92 -16.96 -8.52
CA PHE A 37 4.04 -17.93 -7.42
C PHE A 37 2.72 -18.64 -7.09
N ALA A 38 1.58 -17.95 -7.20
CA ALA A 38 0.26 -18.56 -7.00
C ALA A 38 0.00 -19.73 -7.96
N VAL A 39 0.52 -19.66 -9.20
CA VAL A 39 0.41 -20.74 -10.19
C VAL A 39 1.29 -21.94 -9.83
N LEU A 40 2.41 -21.73 -9.14
CA LEU A 40 3.31 -22.81 -8.71
C LEU A 40 2.76 -23.61 -7.53
N GLY A 41 2.02 -22.97 -6.62
CA GLY A 41 1.47 -23.62 -5.42
C GLY A 41 2.52 -24.18 -4.46
N SER A 42 3.77 -23.72 -4.57
CA SER A 42 4.91 -24.26 -3.80
C SER A 42 5.08 -23.51 -2.48
N PRO A 43 5.13 -24.19 -1.31
CA PRO A 43 5.09 -23.51 -0.01
C PRO A 43 6.33 -22.67 0.30
N ASP A 44 7.49 -23.03 -0.26
CA ASP A 44 8.78 -22.33 -0.09
C ASP A 44 8.82 -20.92 -0.69
N VAL A 45 7.82 -20.51 -1.47
CA VAL A 45 7.71 -19.14 -1.99
C VAL A 45 6.96 -18.20 -1.05
N THR A 46 6.26 -18.74 -0.04
CA THR A 46 5.40 -17.97 0.86
C THR A 46 6.20 -17.05 1.77
N GLU A 47 7.28 -17.56 2.38
CA GLU A 47 8.15 -16.80 3.27
C GLU A 47 8.84 -15.64 2.56
N PRO A 48 9.55 -15.84 1.42
CA PRO A 48 10.20 -14.75 0.70
C PRO A 48 9.19 -13.68 0.27
N MET A 49 7.99 -14.09 -0.11
CA MET A 49 6.97 -13.18 -0.60
C MET A 49 6.34 -12.34 0.51
N THR A 50 6.07 -12.96 1.66
CA THR A 50 5.58 -12.25 2.85
C THR A 50 6.63 -11.24 3.33
N ALA A 51 7.90 -11.65 3.39
CA ALA A 51 9.00 -10.77 3.77
C ALA A 51 9.16 -9.57 2.82
N ALA A 52 9.03 -9.78 1.50
CA ALA A 52 9.13 -8.71 0.52
C ALA A 52 8.00 -7.67 0.64
N TRP A 53 6.75 -8.10 0.87
CA TRP A 53 5.66 -7.17 1.14
C TRP A 53 5.86 -6.38 2.43
N SER A 54 6.29 -7.06 3.49
CA SER A 54 6.63 -6.40 4.75
C SER A 54 7.74 -5.36 4.56
N TYR A 55 8.79 -5.68 3.80
CA TYR A 55 9.85 -4.74 3.48
C TYR A 55 9.30 -3.54 2.71
N TYR A 56 8.61 -3.76 1.59
CA TYR A 56 8.03 -2.72 0.74
C TYR A 56 7.19 -1.68 1.49
N VAL A 57 6.39 -2.13 2.46
CA VAL A 57 5.54 -1.25 3.27
C VAL A 57 6.35 -0.50 4.32
N ASN A 58 7.35 -1.13 4.93
CA ASN A 58 8.15 -0.55 6.02
C ASN A 58 9.34 0.29 5.52
N SER A 59 9.83 0.10 4.28
CA SER A 59 11.01 0.76 3.69
C SER A 59 10.69 2.06 2.94
N HIS A 60 9.55 2.70 3.22
CA HIS A 60 9.04 3.91 2.52
C HIS A 60 8.68 3.74 1.03
N SER A 61 8.84 2.55 0.44
CA SER A 61 8.50 2.32 -0.98
C SER A 61 7.02 2.57 -1.25
N LEU A 62 6.13 2.02 -0.40
CA LEU A 62 4.68 2.27 -0.51
C LEU A 62 4.33 3.76 -0.41
N LEU A 63 4.90 4.48 0.56
CA LEU A 63 4.64 5.91 0.72
C LEU A 63 5.12 6.71 -0.49
N THR A 64 6.27 6.34 -1.04
CA THR A 64 6.84 6.96 -2.24
C THR A 64 5.92 6.79 -3.44
N GLU A 65 5.41 5.58 -3.67
CA GLU A 65 4.47 5.33 -4.77
C GLU A 65 3.12 6.03 -4.56
N LEU A 66 2.59 6.06 -3.33
CA LEU A 66 1.38 6.83 -3.02
C LEU A 66 1.58 8.33 -3.32
N ARG A 67 2.71 8.90 -2.92
CA ARG A 67 3.05 10.31 -3.20
C ARG A 67 3.30 10.60 -4.68
N ALA A 68 3.78 9.61 -5.43
CA ALA A 68 3.91 9.73 -6.88
C ALA A 68 2.54 9.84 -7.57
N LEU A 69 1.48 9.28 -6.97
CA LEU A 69 0.10 9.42 -7.42
C LEU A 69 -0.54 10.73 -6.91
N THR A 70 -0.25 11.15 -5.69
CA THR A 70 -0.86 12.34 -5.06
C THR A 70 0.04 13.58 -5.19
N LYS A 71 0.30 14.03 -6.41
CA LYS A 71 1.31 15.09 -6.65
C LYS A 71 0.86 16.47 -6.18
N ASN A 72 -0.44 16.75 -6.24
CA ASN A 72 -0.97 18.05 -5.84
C ASN A 72 -1.02 18.16 -4.32
N TYR A 73 -1.38 17.06 -3.67
CA TYR A 73 -1.56 16.94 -2.24
C TYR A 73 -0.88 15.67 -1.73
N PRO A 74 0.44 15.72 -1.42
CA PRO A 74 1.21 14.54 -1.02
C PRO A 74 0.55 13.72 0.10
N PHE A 75 0.45 12.41 -0.10
CA PHE A 75 -0.14 11.48 0.86
C PHE A 75 0.54 11.58 2.23
N SER A 76 -0.28 11.60 3.29
CA SER A 76 0.18 11.71 4.68
C SER A 76 0.92 10.45 5.12
N SER A 77 2.14 10.64 5.63
CA SER A 77 2.89 9.56 6.29
C SER A 77 2.19 9.10 7.56
N GLU A 78 1.58 10.02 8.32
CA GLU A 78 0.90 9.71 9.59
C GLU A 78 -0.33 8.83 9.36
N CYS A 79 -1.08 9.07 8.28
CA CYS A 79 -2.19 8.21 7.87
C CYS A 79 -1.72 6.78 7.58
N LEU A 80 -0.57 6.64 6.93
CA LEU A 80 0.01 5.33 6.60
C LEU A 80 0.56 4.62 7.84
N GLU A 81 1.27 5.32 8.71
CA GLU A 81 1.82 4.75 9.96
C GLU A 81 0.70 4.30 10.91
N GLU A 82 -0.38 5.07 11.02
CA GLU A 82 -1.53 4.67 11.82
C GLU A 82 -2.17 3.38 11.29
N ALA A 83 -2.32 3.26 9.97
CA ALA A 83 -2.84 2.04 9.37
C ALA A 83 -1.95 0.82 9.64
N LYS A 84 -0.62 0.97 9.52
CA LYS A 84 0.34 -0.09 9.89
C LYS A 84 0.16 -0.51 11.34
N ARG A 85 0.11 0.46 12.27
CA ARG A 85 -0.09 0.21 13.70
C ARG A 85 -1.38 -0.56 13.96
N ARG A 86 -2.48 -0.18 13.30
CA ARG A 86 -3.77 -0.86 13.43
C ARG A 86 -3.74 -2.29 12.89
N VAL A 87 -3.09 -2.53 11.76
CA VAL A 87 -2.91 -3.90 11.23
C VAL A 87 -2.11 -4.75 12.21
N TYR A 88 -1.01 -4.24 12.78
CA TYR A 88 -0.24 -4.99 13.78
C TYR A 88 -1.00 -5.26 15.08
N SER A 89 -1.92 -4.36 15.46
CA SER A 89 -2.71 -4.48 16.69
C SER A 89 -3.99 -5.30 16.52
N ASP A 90 -4.37 -5.63 15.28
CA ASP A 90 -5.62 -6.30 14.97
C ASP A 90 -5.43 -7.82 14.99
N PRO A 91 -6.03 -8.54 15.96
CA PRO A 91 -5.91 -9.98 16.05
C PRO A 91 -6.53 -10.71 14.84
N GLU A 92 -7.43 -10.07 14.09
CA GLU A 92 -8.00 -10.61 12.85
C GLU A 92 -7.11 -10.37 11.61
N SER A 93 -6.04 -9.58 11.71
CA SER A 93 -5.12 -9.32 10.59
C SER A 93 -4.31 -10.56 10.16
N ASN A 94 -4.41 -11.67 10.90
CA ASN A 94 -3.94 -13.01 10.49
C ASN A 94 -4.67 -13.59 9.25
N ARG A 95 -5.70 -12.93 8.71
CA ARG A 95 -6.48 -13.41 7.55
C ARG A 95 -5.76 -13.28 6.20
N SER A 96 -4.75 -12.43 6.10
CA SER A 96 -3.95 -12.28 4.88
C SER A 96 -2.47 -12.27 5.21
N TRP A 97 -1.68 -12.90 4.35
CA TRP A 97 -0.22 -12.84 4.40
C TRP A 97 0.31 -11.58 3.69
N ASN A 98 -0.54 -10.84 2.96
CA ASN A 98 -0.14 -9.66 2.20
C ASN A 98 -0.31 -8.38 3.04
N PHE A 99 0.77 -7.98 3.71
CA PHE A 99 0.78 -6.82 4.59
C PHE A 99 0.42 -5.50 3.88
N CYS A 100 0.82 -5.33 2.62
CA CYS A 100 0.51 -4.13 1.84
C CYS A 100 -1.00 -3.98 1.63
N TRP A 101 -1.65 -5.05 1.17
CA TRP A 101 -3.10 -5.06 0.98
C TRP A 101 -3.85 -4.80 2.28
N LEU A 102 -3.42 -5.41 3.39
CA LEU A 102 -4.01 -5.19 4.71
C LEU A 102 -3.94 -3.71 5.12
N VAL A 103 -2.77 -3.08 4.95
CA VAL A 103 -2.58 -1.66 5.29
C VAL A 103 -3.47 -0.75 4.42
N LEU A 104 -3.47 -0.94 3.10
CA LEU A 104 -4.31 -0.15 2.19
C LEU A 104 -5.81 -0.31 2.50
N THR A 105 -6.24 -1.54 2.76
CA THR A 105 -7.64 -1.84 3.12
C THR A 105 -8.00 -1.27 4.49
N LYS A 106 -7.06 -1.27 5.45
CA LYS A 106 -7.27 -0.66 6.77
C LYS A 106 -7.45 0.84 6.66
N ILE A 107 -6.68 1.53 5.81
CA ILE A 107 -6.86 2.97 5.53
C ILE A 107 -8.29 3.25 5.04
N GLN A 108 -8.76 2.43 4.10
CA GLN A 108 -10.10 2.58 3.51
C GLN A 108 -11.22 2.25 4.49
N ASN A 109 -11.16 1.10 5.15
CA ASN A 109 -12.24 0.60 6.01
C ASN A 109 -12.39 1.43 7.29
N ASP A 110 -11.28 1.86 7.88
CA ASP A 110 -11.28 2.66 9.10
C ASP A 110 -11.50 4.15 8.83
N GLN A 111 -11.72 4.54 7.56
CA GLN A 111 -11.94 5.93 7.13
C GLN A 111 -10.84 6.87 7.64
N LEU A 112 -9.57 6.47 7.52
CA LEU A 112 -8.44 7.27 8.00
C LEU A 112 -8.22 8.52 7.15
N VAL A 113 -8.50 8.45 5.85
CA VAL A 113 -8.26 9.54 4.91
C VAL A 113 -8.97 10.84 5.33
N PRO A 114 -10.30 10.87 5.59
CA PRO A 114 -10.96 12.10 6.07
C PRO A 114 -10.33 12.72 7.31
N TYR A 115 -9.97 11.89 8.30
CA TYR A 115 -9.38 12.36 9.56
C TYR A 115 -8.02 13.02 9.32
N TYR A 116 -7.10 12.32 8.66
CA TYR A 116 -5.75 12.83 8.42
C TYR A 116 -5.72 13.97 7.38
N ALA A 117 -6.65 13.98 6.43
CA ALA A 117 -6.81 15.08 5.49
C ALA A 117 -7.24 16.36 6.19
N HIS A 118 -8.21 16.28 7.11
CA HIS A 118 -8.63 17.42 7.92
C HIS A 118 -7.49 17.89 8.83
N MET A 119 -6.83 16.96 9.52
CA MET A 119 -5.70 17.29 10.40
C MET A 119 -4.59 18.00 9.62
N GLN A 120 -4.18 17.49 8.45
CA GLN A 120 -3.16 18.11 7.60
C GLN A 120 -3.62 19.48 7.07
N ALA A 121 -4.87 19.60 6.59
CA ALA A 121 -5.44 20.87 6.15
C ALA A 121 -5.54 21.91 7.26
N SER A 122 -5.64 21.50 8.53
CA SER A 122 -5.69 22.42 9.67
C SER A 122 -4.33 22.99 10.07
N GLN A 123 -3.22 22.43 9.56
CA GLN A 123 -1.88 22.87 9.94
C GLN A 123 -1.59 24.26 9.38
N PRO A 124 -1.15 25.23 10.21
CA PRO A 124 -0.82 26.58 9.74
C PRO A 124 0.21 26.62 8.60
N ALA A 125 1.11 25.62 8.53
CA ALA A 125 2.10 25.50 7.46
C ALA A 125 1.46 25.42 6.06
N MET A 126 0.26 24.83 5.93
CA MET A 126 -0.50 24.79 4.67
C MET A 126 -1.01 26.17 4.23
N TRP A 127 -1.01 27.14 5.13
CA TRP A 127 -1.58 28.48 4.96
C TRP A 127 -0.52 29.58 5.09
N GLY A 128 0.76 29.25 4.88
CA GLY A 128 1.86 30.20 5.04
C GLY A 128 2.05 30.64 6.51
N ASN A 129 1.89 29.70 7.45
CA ASN A 129 1.94 29.91 8.90
C ASN A 129 0.85 30.83 9.46
N ARG A 130 -0.31 30.89 8.79
CA ARG A 130 -1.50 31.60 9.27
C ARG A 130 -2.53 30.65 9.86
N ILE A 131 -3.38 31.18 10.72
CA ILE A 131 -4.54 30.42 11.24
C ILE A 131 -5.57 30.32 10.11
N PRO A 132 -5.94 29.12 9.67
CA PRO A 132 -6.94 28.97 8.62
C PRO A 132 -8.36 29.19 9.13
N SER A 133 -9.25 29.59 8.23
CA SER A 133 -10.69 29.57 8.50
C SER A 133 -11.22 28.15 8.46
N ALA A 134 -12.30 27.88 9.19
CA ALA A 134 -12.97 26.57 9.16
C ALA A 134 -13.39 26.18 7.73
N GLU A 135 -13.87 27.13 6.94
CA GLU A 135 -14.24 26.92 5.54
C GLU A 135 -13.02 26.55 4.68
N GLY A 136 -11.89 27.25 4.85
CA GLY A 136 -10.65 26.94 4.13
C GLY A 136 -10.14 25.54 4.45
N VAL A 137 -10.14 25.16 5.73
CA VAL A 137 -9.77 23.80 6.15
C VAL A 137 -10.69 22.76 5.50
N ALA A 138 -12.01 23.00 5.47
CA ALA A 138 -12.95 22.07 4.85
C ALA A 138 -12.71 21.90 3.34
N GLN A 139 -12.49 23.00 2.61
CA GLN A 139 -12.21 22.97 1.17
C GLN A 139 -10.90 22.22 0.86
N LEU A 140 -9.83 22.55 1.58
CA LEU A 140 -8.52 21.90 1.38
C LEU A 140 -8.56 20.43 1.81
N SER A 141 -9.24 20.11 2.90
CA SER A 141 -9.48 18.73 3.34
C SER A 141 -10.22 17.93 2.27
N SER A 142 -11.25 18.49 1.64
CA SER A 142 -11.96 17.82 0.55
C SER A 142 -11.05 17.52 -0.64
N ALA A 143 -10.11 18.42 -0.96
CA ALA A 143 -9.14 18.21 -2.03
C ALA A 143 -8.16 17.07 -1.69
N PHE A 144 -7.62 17.04 -0.47
CA PHE A 144 -6.84 15.93 0.07
C PHE A 144 -7.60 14.60 -0.03
N VAL A 145 -8.83 14.56 0.50
CA VAL A 145 -9.68 13.36 0.52
C VAL A 145 -9.90 12.80 -0.89
N SER A 146 -10.19 13.68 -1.85
CA SER A 146 -10.40 13.28 -3.24
C SER A 146 -9.16 12.63 -3.85
N GLU A 147 -7.99 13.28 -3.76
CA GLU A 147 -6.77 12.76 -4.38
C GLU A 147 -6.24 11.51 -3.67
N TRP A 148 -6.31 11.48 -2.34
CA TRP A 148 -5.83 10.34 -1.54
C TRP A 148 -6.70 9.10 -1.75
N ASN A 149 -8.03 9.24 -1.79
CA ASN A 149 -8.91 8.11 -2.10
C ASN A 149 -8.72 7.62 -3.52
N TRP A 150 -8.51 8.52 -4.48
CA TRP A 150 -8.17 8.12 -5.85
C TRP A 150 -6.89 7.29 -5.89
N ALA A 151 -5.82 7.75 -5.23
CA ALA A 151 -4.55 7.02 -5.18
C ALA A 151 -4.67 5.66 -4.49
N LEU A 152 -5.41 5.57 -3.37
CA LEU A 152 -5.69 4.29 -2.71
C LEU A 152 -6.43 3.33 -3.64
N GLY A 153 -7.44 3.81 -4.37
CA GLY A 153 -8.15 3.02 -5.37
C GLY A 153 -7.23 2.54 -6.50
N GLN A 154 -6.30 3.39 -6.96
CA GLN A 154 -5.29 3.00 -7.95
C GLN A 154 -4.34 1.92 -7.44
N MET A 155 -3.99 1.90 -6.15
CA MET A 155 -3.16 0.84 -5.57
C MET A 155 -3.96 -0.45 -5.36
N LEU A 156 -5.16 -0.35 -4.78
CA LEU A 156 -5.99 -1.51 -4.45
C LEU A 156 -6.48 -2.29 -5.67
N ARG A 157 -6.65 -1.64 -6.83
CA ARG A 157 -7.07 -2.31 -8.08
C ARG A 157 -6.09 -3.38 -8.58
N HIS A 158 -4.86 -3.41 -8.05
CA HIS A 158 -3.88 -4.45 -8.41
C HIS A 158 -4.22 -5.82 -7.81
N TRP A 159 -5.19 -5.89 -6.91
CA TRP A 159 -5.79 -7.12 -6.41
C TRP A 159 -7.22 -7.24 -6.95
N ASP A 160 -7.40 -8.11 -7.95
CA ASP A 160 -8.72 -8.42 -8.52
C ASP A 160 -9.65 -9.09 -7.48
N GLN A 161 -9.04 -9.82 -6.54
CA GLN A 161 -9.68 -10.40 -5.36
C GLN A 161 -8.79 -10.17 -4.13
N PRO A 162 -9.36 -10.05 -2.92
CA PRO A 162 -8.59 -10.02 -1.69
C PRO A 162 -7.59 -11.18 -1.64
N PRO A 163 -6.30 -10.95 -1.32
CA PRO A 163 -5.34 -12.00 -1.04
C PRO A 163 -5.62 -12.61 0.35
N SER A 164 -6.86 -13.07 0.57
CA SER A 164 -7.27 -13.81 1.75
C SER A 164 -6.87 -15.28 1.61
N ARG A 165 -6.65 -15.94 2.74
CA ARG A 165 -6.55 -17.41 2.79
C ARG A 165 -7.87 -18.08 2.48
#